data_AF-A0A2V5NV16-F1
#
_entry.id   AF-A0A2V5NV16-F1
#
_cell.length_a   1.000
_cell.length_b   1.000
_cell.length_c   1.000
_cell.angle_alpha   90.00
_cell.angle_beta   90.00
_cell.angle_gamma   90.00
#
_symmetry.space_group_name_H-M   'P 1'
#
loop_
_entity.id
_entity.type
_entity.pdbx_description
1 polymer ?
#
loop_
_entity_poly.entity_id
_entity_poly.type
_entity_poly.pdbx_seq_one_letter_code
_entity_poly.pdbx_strand_id
1 'polypeptide(L)'
;MIGTDLPALGIADLQSLLRRREVSSREVIDVLRERIDAVDSGLGAYLSLDVEAALKEAEHANVDLPLGGIPIAIKDIINVMGQPCTCASKILNGYRAAYNATVIQKLRAAGAIPFGKTNLDEFAMGSSTENSALKSTRNPWDLSRVPGGSSGGSAAAVAADEAFGALGSDTGGSIRQPAALCGVVGLKPTYGRVSRFGLVAFASSLDQIGPVTKTVRDAALIMNVIAGQDPQDSTSLNEPVPEYTASLGKDLRGIRLGLPKEYMIEGIDPQVRDAINAAVKQLNSLGADIVDVSLPSTEYAVAVYYIIATAEASANLARFDGVRYGYRAENPKDVLDLYGRTREEGFGSEVKRRVILGTYVLSSGYYDAYYLRAQKVRELIRRDFAKAFEKVDALISPTSPIAAFKLGERVADPLQMYLADIFTIAANLAGICGISVPCGFAELDGHRLPIGLQLLGKTLDEPRILQIAHAYEQSTDWHKARPPLAANLPKA
;
A
#
# COMPACT_ATOMS: atom_id res chain seq x y z
N MET A 1 15.75 2.75 31.91
CA MET A 1 15.21 1.93 30.80
C MET A 1 13.74 1.72 31.06
N ILE A 2 12.90 2.36 30.27
CA ILE A 2 11.45 2.16 30.29
C ILE A 2 11.24 0.72 29.81
N GLY A 3 10.62 -0.16 30.60
CA GLY A 3 10.40 -1.58 30.25
C GLY A 3 9.40 -1.83 29.12
N THR A 4 9.24 -0.87 28.21
CA THR A 4 8.29 -0.86 27.08
C THR A 4 9.07 -1.17 25.81
N ASP A 5 8.61 -2.17 25.06
CA ASP A 5 9.13 -2.51 23.74
C ASP A 5 8.82 -1.37 22.75
N LEU A 6 9.74 -0.40 22.66
CA LEU A 6 9.51 0.87 21.95
C LEU A 6 9.14 0.67 20.48
N PRO A 7 9.82 -0.19 19.68
CA PRO A 7 9.44 -0.46 18.30
C PRO A 7 8.01 -0.97 18.14
N ALA A 8 7.43 -1.61 19.16
CA ALA A 8 6.08 -2.17 19.11
C ALA A 8 4.97 -1.10 19.20
N LEU A 9 5.28 0.12 19.64
CA LEU A 9 4.29 1.18 19.76
C LEU A 9 3.71 1.60 18.40
N GLY A 10 2.50 2.19 18.44
CA GLY A 10 1.95 2.98 17.36
C GLY A 10 2.51 4.40 17.34
N ILE A 11 2.22 5.15 16.27
CA ILE A 11 2.67 6.54 16.10
C ILE A 11 2.10 7.43 17.21
N ALA A 12 0.81 7.28 17.53
CA ALA A 12 0.14 8.08 18.56
C ALA A 12 0.80 7.93 19.95
N ASP A 13 1.13 6.69 20.33
CA ASP A 13 1.76 6.39 21.61
C ASP A 13 3.21 6.89 21.65
N LEU A 14 3.97 6.66 20.58
CA LEU A 14 5.33 7.17 20.46
C LEU A 14 5.37 8.70 20.54
N GLN A 15 4.48 9.38 19.83
CA GLN A 15 4.37 10.84 19.87
C GLN A 15 4.09 11.35 21.29
N SER A 16 3.27 10.64 22.05
CA SER A 16 2.98 10.97 23.45
C SER A 16 4.24 10.90 24.32
N LEU A 17 5.11 9.90 24.12
CA LEU A 17 6.38 9.78 24.84
C LEU A 17 7.38 10.87 24.43
N LEU A 18 7.49 11.17 23.13
CA LEU A 18 8.36 12.23 22.60
C LEU A 18 7.99 13.61 23.16
N ARG A 19 6.69 13.95 23.18
CA ARG A 19 6.20 15.23 23.72
C ARG A 19 6.43 15.35 25.22
N ARG A 20 6.31 14.24 25.96
CA ARG A 20 6.64 14.16 27.39
C ARG A 20 8.14 14.12 27.66
N ARG A 21 8.97 14.05 26.61
CA ARG A 21 10.43 13.90 26.68
C ARG A 21 10.87 12.68 27.48
N GLU A 22 10.06 11.62 27.47
CA GLU A 22 10.39 10.32 28.07
C GLU A 22 11.34 9.53 27.17
N VAL A 23 11.31 9.80 25.87
CA VAL A 23 12.28 9.35 24.86
C VAL A 23 12.60 10.51 23.92
N SER A 24 13.74 10.46 23.25
CA SER A 24 14.16 11.38 22.20
C SER A 24 14.05 10.76 20.80
N SER A 25 13.92 11.58 19.76
CA SER A 25 13.89 11.09 18.37
C SER A 25 15.15 10.33 17.98
N ARG A 26 16.30 10.68 18.59
CA ARG A 26 17.55 9.94 18.41
C ARG A 26 17.45 8.53 18.97
N GLU A 27 17.02 8.38 20.24
CA GLU A 27 16.83 7.07 20.87
C GLU A 27 15.85 6.21 20.07
N VAL A 28 14.79 6.81 19.53
CA VAL A 28 13.83 6.13 18.66
C VAL A 28 14.50 5.56 17.40
N ILE A 29 15.34 6.34 16.73
CA ILE A 29 16.07 5.86 15.54
C ILE A 29 17.09 4.78 15.89
N ASP A 30 17.83 4.94 16.99
CA ASP A 30 18.81 3.96 17.43
C ASP A 30 18.14 2.60 17.72
N VAL A 31 17.03 2.60 18.45
CA VAL A 31 16.25 1.39 18.77
C VAL A 31 15.59 0.79 17.52
N LEU A 32 15.12 1.62 16.58
CA LEU A 32 14.57 1.14 15.31
C LEU A 32 15.65 0.49 14.43
N ARG A 33 16.88 1.04 14.42
CA ARG A 33 18.04 0.43 13.75
C ARG A 33 18.34 -0.94 14.36
N GLU A 34 18.42 -1.03 15.68
CA GLU A 34 18.69 -2.31 16.37
C GLU A 34 17.64 -3.37 16.03
N ARG A 35 16.37 -2.97 15.96
CA ARG A 35 15.27 -3.84 15.53
C ARG A 35 15.44 -4.33 14.10
N ILE A 36 15.78 -3.43 13.17
CA ILE A 36 16.02 -3.76 11.76
C ILE A 36 17.23 -4.70 11.61
N ASP A 37 18.34 -4.41 12.28
CA ASP A 37 19.55 -5.23 12.23
C ASP A 37 19.28 -6.67 12.73
N ALA A 38 18.40 -6.81 13.73
CA ALA A 38 18.03 -8.11 14.28
C ALA A 38 17.11 -8.94 13.38
N VAL A 39 16.31 -8.31 12.50
CA VAL A 39 15.17 -8.98 11.83
C VAL A 39 15.24 -8.93 10.30
N ASP A 40 15.69 -7.82 9.69
CA ASP A 40 15.52 -7.57 8.26
C ASP A 40 16.42 -8.45 7.38
N SER A 41 17.48 -9.02 7.95
CA SER A 41 18.33 -9.99 7.25
C SER A 41 17.54 -11.24 6.83
N GLY A 42 16.58 -11.66 7.66
CA GLY A 42 15.66 -12.74 7.35
C GLY A 42 14.42 -12.27 6.58
N LEU A 43 13.93 -11.05 6.85
CA LEU A 43 12.66 -10.55 6.32
C LEU A 43 12.78 -9.93 4.93
N GLY A 44 13.78 -9.07 4.72
CA GLY A 44 14.00 -8.36 3.48
C GLY A 44 13.01 -7.25 3.15
N ALA A 45 12.50 -6.55 4.15
CA ALA A 45 11.58 -5.43 4.00
C ALA A 45 12.25 -4.14 3.50
N TYR A 46 13.52 -3.88 3.83
CA TYR A 46 14.26 -2.70 3.37
C TYR A 46 15.22 -2.98 2.20
N LEU A 47 15.29 -2.03 1.26
CA LEU A 47 16.29 -1.98 0.19
C LEU A 47 17.48 -1.09 0.54
N SER A 48 17.24 0.01 1.26
CA SER A 48 18.31 0.89 1.72
C SER A 48 17.91 1.66 2.98
N LEU A 49 18.89 1.96 3.82
CA LEU A 49 18.76 2.81 5.00
C LEU A 49 19.78 3.94 4.91
N ASP A 50 19.39 5.13 5.35
CA ASP A 50 20.30 6.27 5.52
C ASP A 50 20.18 6.77 6.97
N VAL A 51 20.77 5.99 7.88
CA VAL A 51 20.66 6.23 9.33
C VAL A 51 21.35 7.55 9.70
N GLU A 52 22.45 7.90 9.03
CA GLU A 52 23.14 9.16 9.30
C GLU A 52 22.26 10.37 8.96
N ALA A 53 21.60 10.36 7.79
CA ALA A 53 20.65 11.42 7.44
C ALA A 53 19.48 11.48 8.43
N ALA A 54 18.93 10.33 8.82
CA ALA A 54 17.83 10.27 9.77
C ALA A 54 18.22 10.80 11.16
N LEU A 55 19.42 10.48 11.66
CA LEU A 55 19.95 11.00 12.92
C LEU A 55 20.14 12.52 12.88
N LYS A 56 20.62 13.08 11.77
CA LYS A 56 20.73 14.54 11.58
C LYS A 56 19.36 15.23 11.59
N GLU A 57 18.35 14.61 10.98
CA GLU A 57 16.96 15.12 11.06
C GLU A 57 16.42 15.01 12.50
N ALA A 58 16.73 13.93 13.23
CA ALA A 58 16.31 13.75 14.62
C ALA A 58 16.92 14.75 15.62
N GLU A 59 18.16 15.20 15.40
CA GLU A 59 18.80 16.23 16.22
C GLU A 59 18.04 17.57 16.22
N HIS A 60 17.31 17.85 15.13
CA HIS A 60 16.55 19.08 14.93
C HIS A 60 15.03 18.85 14.96
N ALA A 61 14.57 17.68 15.40
CA ALA A 61 13.17 17.32 15.40
C ALA A 61 12.36 18.19 16.37
N ASN A 62 11.33 18.87 15.86
CA ASN A 62 10.35 19.56 16.69
C ASN A 62 9.20 18.60 17.03
N VAL A 63 9.22 18.04 18.24
CA VAL A 63 8.23 17.06 18.75
C VAL A 63 6.82 17.65 18.95
N ASP A 64 6.67 18.98 18.92
CA ASP A 64 5.37 19.64 19.03
C ASP A 64 4.60 19.65 17.69
N LEU A 65 5.27 19.34 16.58
CA LEU A 65 4.64 19.22 15.27
C LEU A 65 3.75 17.94 15.14
N PRO A 66 2.84 17.88 14.15
CA PRO A 66 1.87 16.79 14.02
C PRO A 66 2.46 15.38 13.92
N LEU A 67 3.67 15.22 13.41
CA LEU A 67 4.44 13.96 13.38
C LEU A 67 5.89 14.18 13.84
N GLY A 68 6.09 15.18 14.71
CA GLY A 68 7.39 15.61 15.18
C GLY A 68 8.25 14.48 15.72
N GLY A 69 9.38 14.21 15.06
CA GLY A 69 10.36 13.22 15.49
C GLY A 69 10.01 11.77 15.19
N ILE A 70 8.95 11.50 14.43
CA ILE A 70 8.52 10.14 14.08
C ILE A 70 9.22 9.67 12.80
N PRO A 71 9.98 8.56 12.82
CA PRO A 71 10.51 7.97 11.59
C PRO A 71 9.42 7.23 10.81
N ILE A 72 9.32 7.50 9.51
CA ILE A 72 8.33 6.90 8.59
C ILE A 72 9.04 6.22 7.43
N ALA A 73 8.77 4.93 7.24
CA ALA A 73 9.36 4.15 6.17
C ALA A 73 8.75 4.48 4.80
N ILE A 74 9.56 4.54 3.74
CA ILE A 74 9.10 5.05 2.43
C ILE A 74 9.27 3.97 1.36
N LYS A 75 8.20 3.55 0.69
CA LYS A 75 8.31 2.64 -0.46
C LYS A 75 9.27 3.18 -1.52
N ASP A 76 10.16 2.33 -2.04
CA ASP A 76 11.25 2.72 -2.95
C ASP A 76 10.82 3.09 -4.39
N ILE A 77 9.58 3.58 -4.52
CA ILE A 77 8.99 4.19 -5.71
C ILE A 77 8.69 5.68 -5.50
N ILE A 78 8.85 6.16 -4.27
CA ILE A 78 8.63 7.55 -3.86
C ILE A 78 10.01 8.23 -3.76
N ASN A 79 10.15 9.36 -4.46
CA ASN A 79 11.40 10.12 -4.52
C ASN A 79 11.66 10.84 -3.18
N VAL A 80 12.81 10.56 -2.57
CA VAL A 80 13.37 11.29 -1.44
C VAL A 80 14.72 11.85 -1.87
N MET A 81 14.85 13.16 -1.96
CA MET A 81 16.01 13.84 -2.53
C MET A 81 17.32 13.29 -1.93
N GLY A 82 18.27 12.96 -2.80
CA GLY A 82 19.57 12.41 -2.43
C GLY A 82 19.59 10.92 -2.10
N GLN A 83 18.45 10.31 -1.77
CA GLN A 83 18.36 8.87 -1.47
C GLN A 83 18.13 8.03 -2.75
N PRO A 84 18.43 6.72 -2.73
CA PRO A 84 18.05 5.81 -3.81
C PRO A 84 16.55 5.84 -4.10
N CYS A 85 16.17 5.61 -5.35
CA CYS A 85 14.77 5.40 -5.77
C CYS A 85 14.74 4.37 -6.90
N THR A 86 15.01 3.11 -6.54
CA THR A 86 15.29 2.05 -7.51
C THR A 86 14.04 1.42 -8.12
N CYS A 87 12.87 1.65 -7.52
CA CYS A 87 11.64 0.95 -7.86
C CYS A 87 11.80 -0.59 -7.86
N ALA A 88 12.73 -1.10 -7.02
CA ALA A 88 13.17 -2.49 -7.00
C ALA A 88 13.62 -3.04 -8.38
N SER A 89 14.13 -2.18 -9.25
CA SER A 89 14.54 -2.53 -10.62
C SER A 89 16.03 -2.35 -10.84
N LYS A 90 16.62 -3.22 -11.68
CA LYS A 90 17.99 -3.05 -12.15
C LYS A 90 18.14 -1.76 -12.94
N ILE A 91 17.13 -1.36 -13.70
CA ILE A 91 17.19 -0.17 -14.56
C ILE A 91 17.35 1.14 -13.78
N LEU A 92 17.05 1.15 -12.47
CA LEU A 92 17.18 2.30 -11.59
C LEU A 92 18.07 2.04 -10.38
N ASN A 93 18.81 0.92 -10.33
CA ASN A 93 19.63 0.55 -9.16
C ASN A 93 20.65 1.64 -8.77
N GLY A 94 21.19 2.38 -9.75
CA GLY A 94 22.11 3.50 -9.51
C GLY A 94 21.45 4.88 -9.39
N TYR A 95 20.13 4.99 -9.53
CA TYR A 95 19.44 6.28 -9.51
C TYR A 95 19.25 6.80 -8.07
N ARG A 96 19.70 8.04 -7.84
CA ARG A 96 19.39 8.83 -6.65
C ARG A 96 18.41 9.94 -7.02
N ALA A 97 17.38 10.12 -6.22
CA ALA A 97 16.33 11.08 -6.53
C ALA A 97 16.88 12.52 -6.51
N ALA A 98 16.62 13.26 -7.58
CA ALA A 98 17.04 14.65 -7.71
C ALA A 98 16.11 15.65 -6.99
N TYR A 99 14.96 15.19 -6.49
CA TYR A 99 13.95 16.02 -5.84
C TYR A 99 13.15 15.22 -4.81
N ASN A 100 12.44 15.92 -3.92
CA ASN A 100 11.49 15.30 -3.00
C ASN A 100 10.12 15.20 -3.64
N ALA A 101 9.46 14.05 -3.48
CA ALA A 101 8.03 13.94 -3.70
C ALA A 101 7.25 14.86 -2.76
N THR A 102 6.05 15.29 -3.15
CA THR A 102 5.24 16.21 -2.34
C THR A 102 4.90 15.63 -0.98
N VAL A 103 4.62 14.33 -0.90
CA VAL A 103 4.37 13.64 0.38
C VAL A 103 5.58 13.72 1.32
N ILE A 104 6.80 13.71 0.79
CA ILE A 104 8.03 13.83 1.60
C ILE A 104 8.21 15.25 2.11
N GLN A 105 7.88 16.26 1.29
CA GLN A 105 7.88 17.66 1.72
C GLN A 105 6.87 17.88 2.84
N LYS A 106 5.64 17.35 2.70
CA LYS A 106 4.58 17.41 3.72
C LYS A 106 4.98 16.70 5.01
N LEU A 107 5.55 15.49 4.92
CA LEU A 107 6.04 14.74 6.08
C LEU A 107 7.08 15.54 6.87
N ARG A 108 8.12 16.05 6.19
CA ARG A 108 9.16 16.88 6.84
C ARG A 108 8.60 18.17 7.43
N ALA A 109 7.66 18.84 6.75
CA ALA A 109 6.99 20.02 7.27
C ALA A 109 6.16 19.73 8.54
N ALA A 110 5.64 18.51 8.68
CA ALA A 110 4.97 18.03 9.89
C ALA A 110 5.93 17.47 10.95
N GLY A 111 7.26 17.60 10.74
CA GLY A 111 8.30 17.15 11.65
C GLY A 111 8.60 15.64 11.60
N ALA A 112 8.02 14.89 10.66
CA ALA A 112 8.36 13.48 10.46
C ALA A 112 9.73 13.33 9.78
N ILE A 113 10.36 12.18 10.01
CA ILE A 113 11.68 11.83 9.48
C ILE A 113 11.50 10.70 8.46
N PRO A 114 11.64 10.95 7.15
CA PRO A 114 11.65 9.88 6.15
C PRO A 114 12.81 8.91 6.42
N PHE A 115 12.49 7.67 6.76
CA PHE A 115 13.44 6.69 7.28
C PHE A 115 13.47 5.42 6.45
N GLY A 116 14.50 5.28 5.61
CA GLY A 116 14.71 4.08 4.82
C GLY A 116 13.78 3.92 3.62
N LYS A 117 14.20 3.07 2.68
CA LYS A 117 13.46 2.73 1.46
C LYS A 117 13.00 1.28 1.53
N THR A 118 11.69 1.05 1.56
CA THR A 118 11.14 -0.32 1.64
C THR A 118 11.03 -0.96 0.27
N ASN A 119 11.23 -2.27 0.24
CA ASN A 119 11.14 -3.10 -0.95
C ASN A 119 9.71 -3.18 -1.53
N LEU A 120 9.63 -3.59 -2.79
CA LEU A 120 8.42 -3.65 -3.59
C LEU A 120 8.59 -4.60 -4.78
N ASP A 121 7.49 -5.03 -5.40
CA ASP A 121 7.57 -5.55 -6.77
C ASP A 121 8.15 -4.50 -7.71
N GLU A 122 8.95 -4.94 -8.68
CA GLU A 122 9.57 -4.06 -9.67
C GLU A 122 8.54 -3.13 -10.33
N PHE A 123 8.77 -1.80 -10.25
CA PHE A 123 7.84 -0.77 -10.73
C PHE A 123 6.40 -0.90 -10.23
N ALA A 124 6.22 -1.42 -9.02
CA ALA A 124 4.91 -1.70 -8.41
C ALA A 124 4.08 -2.76 -9.16
N MET A 125 4.69 -3.58 -10.01
CA MET A 125 4.01 -4.55 -10.86
C MET A 125 4.06 -5.97 -10.27
N GLY A 126 3.13 -6.27 -9.37
CA GLY A 126 2.96 -7.59 -8.79
C GLY A 126 2.14 -7.54 -7.50
N SER A 127 1.89 -8.73 -6.95
CA SER A 127 1.02 -8.93 -5.78
C SER A 127 1.68 -9.83 -4.74
N SER A 128 3.01 -9.95 -4.77
CA SER A 128 3.80 -10.79 -3.85
C SER A 128 5.17 -10.23 -3.44
N THR A 129 5.66 -9.15 -4.07
CA THR A 129 7.01 -8.60 -3.90
C THR A 129 8.14 -9.52 -4.41
N GLU A 130 7.79 -10.66 -5.03
CA GLU A 130 8.75 -11.60 -5.61
C GLU A 130 9.40 -11.09 -6.89
N ASN A 131 8.76 -10.12 -7.57
CA ASN A 131 9.35 -9.52 -8.77
C ASN A 131 10.45 -8.49 -8.46
N SER A 132 10.71 -8.17 -7.18
CA SER A 132 11.84 -7.30 -6.82
C SER A 132 13.14 -7.85 -7.41
N ALA A 133 13.83 -7.04 -8.20
CA ALA A 133 15.09 -7.43 -8.81
C ALA A 133 16.29 -7.32 -7.85
N LEU A 134 16.07 -6.84 -6.63
CA LEU A 134 17.13 -6.49 -5.67
C LEU A 134 17.13 -7.38 -4.42
N LYS A 135 15.96 -7.67 -3.85
CA LYS A 135 15.82 -8.46 -2.62
C LYS A 135 14.45 -9.13 -2.58
N SER A 136 14.35 -10.33 -2.01
CA SER A 136 13.03 -10.95 -1.75
C SER A 136 12.56 -10.55 -0.36
N THR A 137 11.32 -10.04 -0.26
CA THR A 137 10.67 -9.81 1.03
C THR A 137 9.81 -11.01 1.40
N ARG A 138 9.82 -11.38 2.69
CA ARG A 138 9.06 -12.49 3.26
C ARG A 138 7.95 -11.98 4.19
N ASN A 139 6.98 -12.83 4.49
CA ASN A 139 5.93 -12.50 5.45
C ASN A 139 6.44 -12.69 6.89
N PRO A 140 6.28 -11.72 7.80
CA PRO A 140 6.76 -11.87 9.18
C PRO A 140 5.99 -12.92 9.99
N TRP A 141 4.78 -13.31 9.58
CA TRP A 141 4.00 -14.38 10.22
C TRP A 141 4.49 -15.79 9.84
N ASP A 142 5.09 -15.93 8.66
CA ASP A 142 5.69 -17.16 8.13
C ASP A 142 6.67 -16.80 7.01
N LEU A 143 7.97 -16.97 7.29
CA LEU A 143 9.05 -16.60 6.35
C LEU A 143 9.05 -17.43 5.05
N SER A 144 8.28 -18.52 4.97
CA SER A 144 8.09 -19.26 3.71
C SER A 144 7.07 -18.62 2.76
N ARG A 145 6.38 -17.56 3.20
CA ARG A 145 5.25 -16.95 2.50
C ARG A 145 5.51 -15.52 2.05
N VAL A 146 4.66 -15.07 1.12
CA VAL A 146 4.71 -13.72 0.55
C VAL A 146 4.12 -12.69 1.53
N PRO A 147 4.67 -11.47 1.60
CA PRO A 147 4.08 -10.34 2.33
C PRO A 147 2.96 -9.65 1.52
N GLY A 148 2.60 -10.19 0.37
CA GLY A 148 1.78 -9.50 -0.62
C GLY A 148 2.56 -8.53 -1.49
N GLY A 149 1.86 -7.79 -2.35
CA GLY A 149 2.49 -6.82 -3.23
C GLY A 149 1.55 -5.75 -3.78
N SER A 150 2.08 -4.65 -4.32
CA SER A 150 3.51 -4.39 -4.48
C SER A 150 4.16 -3.66 -3.30
N SER A 151 3.42 -3.21 -2.28
CA SER A 151 4.02 -2.58 -1.08
C SER A 151 4.36 -3.61 0.01
N GLY A 152 4.84 -4.81 -0.37
CA GLY A 152 5.11 -5.88 0.60
C GLY A 152 6.19 -5.51 1.60
N GLY A 153 7.25 -4.80 1.19
CA GLY A 153 8.27 -4.29 2.12
C GLY A 153 7.68 -3.31 3.14
N SER A 154 6.78 -2.42 2.73
CA SER A 154 6.13 -1.47 3.64
C SER A 154 5.27 -2.18 4.68
N ALA A 155 4.49 -3.18 4.27
CA ALA A 155 3.63 -3.94 5.18
C ALA A 155 4.43 -4.88 6.10
N ALA A 156 5.46 -5.55 5.56
CA ALA A 156 6.33 -6.42 6.33
C ALA A 156 7.10 -5.63 7.40
N ALA A 157 7.68 -4.47 7.06
CA ALA A 157 8.40 -3.62 8.02
C ALA A 157 7.49 -3.18 9.18
N VAL A 158 6.26 -2.73 8.89
CA VAL A 158 5.31 -2.32 9.94
C VAL A 158 4.89 -3.51 10.80
N ALA A 159 4.60 -4.67 10.21
CA ALA A 159 4.19 -5.87 10.92
C ALA A 159 5.31 -6.46 11.80
N ALA A 160 6.56 -6.34 11.38
CA ALA A 160 7.75 -6.81 12.12
C ALA A 160 8.24 -5.81 13.19
N ASP A 161 7.53 -4.69 13.38
CA ASP A 161 7.95 -3.56 14.21
C ASP A 161 9.27 -2.91 13.76
N GLU A 162 9.66 -3.06 12.49
CA GLU A 162 10.79 -2.36 11.87
C GLU A 162 10.40 -0.96 11.36
N ALA A 163 9.13 -0.57 11.51
CA ALA A 163 8.62 0.77 11.23
C ALA A 163 7.42 1.10 12.14
N PHE A 164 7.33 2.34 12.61
CA PHE A 164 6.14 2.85 13.31
C PHE A 164 4.97 3.09 12.34
N GLY A 165 5.30 3.45 11.11
CA GLY A 165 4.39 3.56 9.98
C GLY A 165 5.18 3.70 8.69
N ALA A 166 4.51 3.46 7.57
CA ALA A 166 5.11 3.51 6.25
C ALA A 166 4.19 4.18 5.23
N LEU A 167 4.77 4.66 4.13
CA LEU A 167 4.05 5.02 2.91
C LEU A 167 4.20 3.91 1.87
N GLY A 168 3.08 3.49 1.29
CA GLY A 168 3.02 2.62 0.12
C GLY A 168 2.40 3.31 -1.10
N SER A 169 2.22 2.56 -2.18
CA SER A 169 1.42 2.97 -3.34
C SER A 169 0.46 1.87 -3.74
N ASP A 170 -0.77 2.24 -4.13
CA ASP A 170 -1.85 1.32 -4.48
C ASP A 170 -2.42 1.68 -5.86
N THR A 171 -2.18 0.78 -6.82
CA THR A 171 -2.68 0.91 -8.20
C THR A 171 -3.84 -0.06 -8.48
N GLY A 172 -3.81 -1.23 -7.86
CA GLY A 172 -4.86 -2.26 -7.97
C GLY A 172 -5.15 -3.01 -6.66
N GLY A 173 -4.66 -2.50 -5.53
CA GLY A 173 -4.65 -3.22 -4.24
C GLY A 173 -3.32 -3.18 -3.52
N SER A 174 -2.31 -2.54 -4.11
CA SER A 174 -0.92 -2.68 -3.66
C SER A 174 -0.57 -2.05 -2.30
N ILE A 175 -1.52 -1.43 -1.59
CA ILE A 175 -1.42 -1.12 -0.15
C ILE A 175 -2.29 -2.08 0.66
N ARG A 176 -3.56 -2.25 0.23
CA ARG A 176 -4.57 -3.00 0.97
C ARG A 176 -4.25 -4.49 1.04
N GLN A 177 -3.85 -5.10 -0.06
CA GLN A 177 -3.54 -6.53 -0.13
C GLN A 177 -2.32 -6.89 0.75
N PRO A 178 -1.17 -6.18 0.67
CA PRO A 178 -0.07 -6.42 1.62
C PRO A 178 -0.49 -6.21 3.07
N ALA A 179 -1.32 -5.19 3.34
CA ALA A 179 -1.81 -4.94 4.70
C ALA A 179 -2.66 -6.11 5.23
N ALA A 180 -3.53 -6.68 4.39
CA ALA A 180 -4.30 -7.87 4.72
C ALA A 180 -3.41 -9.10 5.00
N LEU A 181 -2.41 -9.34 4.15
CA LEU A 181 -1.54 -10.52 4.26
C LEU A 181 -0.51 -10.43 5.39
N CYS A 182 -0.13 -9.21 5.80
CA CYS A 182 0.79 -8.97 6.91
C CYS A 182 0.08 -8.63 8.23
N GLY A 183 -1.25 -8.49 8.24
CA GLY A 183 -2.02 -8.21 9.45
C GLY A 183 -1.81 -6.80 10.00
N VAL A 184 -1.72 -5.81 9.10
CA VAL A 184 -1.60 -4.38 9.45
C VAL A 184 -2.73 -3.58 8.80
N VAL A 185 -2.81 -2.29 9.13
CA VAL A 185 -3.75 -1.35 8.53
C VAL A 185 -3.15 -0.76 7.27
N GLY A 186 -3.91 -0.76 6.17
CA GLY A 186 -3.49 -0.16 4.90
C GLY A 186 -4.60 0.66 4.28
N LEU A 187 -4.38 1.96 4.07
CA LEU A 187 -5.38 2.86 3.51
C LEU A 187 -4.93 3.36 2.13
N LYS A 188 -5.81 3.18 1.14
CA LYS A 188 -5.74 3.89 -0.14
C LYS A 188 -6.75 5.04 -0.12
N PRO A 189 -6.30 6.30 -0.18
CA PRO A 189 -7.24 7.42 -0.21
C PRO A 189 -7.90 7.53 -1.59
N THR A 190 -8.86 8.43 -1.72
CA THR A 190 -9.49 8.78 -2.99
C THR A 190 -8.44 9.16 -4.04
N TYR A 191 -8.66 8.81 -5.30
CA TYR A 191 -7.77 9.25 -6.37
C TYR A 191 -7.69 10.78 -6.40
N GLY A 192 -6.47 11.33 -6.35
CA GLY A 192 -6.21 12.77 -6.29
C GLY A 192 -6.24 13.38 -4.89
N ARG A 193 -6.53 12.62 -3.82
CA ARG A 193 -6.50 13.14 -2.44
C ARG A 193 -5.07 13.39 -1.92
N VAL A 194 -4.11 12.57 -2.37
CA VAL A 194 -2.68 12.71 -2.08
C VAL A 194 -1.95 12.92 -3.40
N SER A 195 -1.04 13.90 -3.46
CA SER A 195 -0.28 14.17 -4.67
C SER A 195 0.54 12.96 -5.14
N ARG A 196 0.61 12.80 -6.46
CA ARG A 196 1.46 11.82 -7.14
C ARG A 196 2.77 12.44 -7.64
N PHE A 197 3.02 13.73 -7.41
CA PHE A 197 4.29 14.35 -7.75
C PHE A 197 5.45 13.69 -6.96
N GLY A 198 6.42 13.15 -7.70
CA GLY A 198 7.53 12.37 -7.17
C GLY A 198 7.20 10.91 -6.82
N LEU A 199 6.00 10.42 -7.13
CA LEU A 199 5.75 9.00 -7.30
C LEU A 199 6.21 8.57 -8.69
N VAL A 200 7.07 7.55 -8.80
CA VAL A 200 7.38 6.96 -10.09
C VAL A 200 6.12 6.24 -10.60
N ALA A 201 5.56 6.73 -11.70
CA ALA A 201 4.25 6.29 -12.19
C ALA A 201 4.29 4.85 -12.73
N PHE A 202 3.31 4.06 -12.31
CA PHE A 202 2.92 2.80 -12.95
C PHE A 202 1.72 3.05 -13.87
N ALA A 203 0.53 3.27 -13.31
CA ALA A 203 -0.67 3.63 -14.06
C ALA A 203 -1.25 4.94 -13.50
N SER A 204 -0.97 6.04 -14.20
CA SER A 204 -1.25 7.41 -13.78
C SER A 204 -2.70 7.67 -13.39
N SER A 205 -3.68 6.99 -13.99
CA SER A 205 -5.11 7.15 -13.66
C SER A 205 -5.60 6.29 -12.49
N LEU A 206 -4.70 5.52 -11.86
CA LEU A 206 -5.01 4.52 -10.82
C LEU A 206 -4.12 4.64 -9.59
N ASP A 207 -2.86 5.04 -9.79
CA ASP A 207 -1.84 5.15 -8.74
C ASP A 207 -2.27 6.11 -7.63
N GLN A 208 -2.14 5.68 -6.38
CA GLN A 208 -2.36 6.55 -5.23
C GLN A 208 -1.44 6.18 -4.08
N ILE A 209 -0.75 7.17 -3.49
CA ILE A 209 0.02 7.00 -2.24
C ILE A 209 -0.94 6.91 -1.07
N GLY A 210 -0.61 6.07 -0.08
CA GLY A 210 -1.35 5.97 1.17
C GLY A 210 -0.55 5.32 2.29
N PRO A 211 -1.03 5.42 3.54
CA PRO A 211 -0.31 4.91 4.71
C PRO A 211 -0.49 3.40 4.91
N VAL A 212 0.53 2.79 5.51
CA VAL A 212 0.51 1.46 6.12
C VAL A 212 0.93 1.61 7.57
N THR A 213 0.11 1.17 8.52
CA THR A 213 0.29 1.43 9.96
C THR A 213 -0.20 0.27 10.82
N LYS A 214 0.15 0.28 12.10
CA LYS A 214 -0.32 -0.73 13.06
C LYS A 214 -1.77 -0.51 13.48
N THR A 215 -2.19 0.75 13.54
CA THR A 215 -3.53 1.13 13.95
C THR A 215 -4.21 2.05 12.94
N VAL A 216 -5.55 2.08 12.96
CA VAL A 216 -6.38 3.00 12.17
C VAL A 216 -6.14 4.45 12.59
N ARG A 217 -5.88 4.68 13.89
CA ARG A 217 -5.53 6.01 14.41
C ARG A 217 -4.26 6.55 13.76
N ASP A 218 -3.24 5.71 13.64
CA ASP A 218 -1.97 6.09 13.02
C ASP A 218 -2.13 6.36 11.52
N ALA A 219 -2.98 5.60 10.82
CA ALA A 219 -3.32 5.88 9.43
C ALA A 219 -3.97 7.26 9.27
N ALA A 220 -4.90 7.62 10.17
CA ALA A 220 -5.53 8.94 10.19
C ALA A 220 -4.53 10.08 10.46
N LEU A 221 -3.57 9.88 11.39
CA LEU A 221 -2.51 10.84 11.68
C LEU A 221 -1.63 11.11 10.45
N ILE A 222 -1.21 10.07 9.72
CA ILE A 222 -0.45 10.25 8.48
C ILE A 222 -1.31 10.95 7.42
N MET A 223 -2.58 10.57 7.27
CA MET A 223 -3.50 11.19 6.30
C MET A 223 -3.71 12.69 6.55
N ASN A 224 -3.75 13.14 7.80
CA ASN A 224 -3.81 14.57 8.15
C ASN A 224 -2.63 15.36 7.56
N VAL A 225 -1.48 14.71 7.38
CA VAL A 225 -0.25 15.34 6.90
C VAL A 225 -0.13 15.25 5.37
N ILE A 226 -0.30 14.06 4.80
CA ILE A 226 0.05 13.83 3.38
C ILE A 226 -1.04 14.26 2.39
N ALA A 227 -2.29 14.40 2.83
CA ALA A 227 -3.40 14.78 1.97
C ALA A 227 -3.38 16.27 1.57
N GLY A 228 -4.11 16.59 0.51
CA GLY A 228 -4.39 17.96 0.05
C GLY A 228 -3.81 18.27 -1.31
N GLN A 229 -4.27 19.40 -1.86
CA GLN A 229 -3.89 19.90 -3.18
C GLN A 229 -2.38 20.09 -3.29
N ASP A 230 -1.86 19.87 -4.50
CA ASP A 230 -0.49 20.16 -4.89
C ASP A 230 -0.46 20.81 -6.28
N PRO A 231 0.07 22.04 -6.43
CA PRO A 231 0.17 22.69 -7.74
C PRO A 231 1.10 21.96 -8.72
N GLN A 232 1.97 21.06 -8.25
CA GLN A 232 2.84 20.24 -9.12
C GLN A 232 2.14 18.99 -9.66
N ASP A 233 0.93 18.68 -9.19
CA ASP A 233 0.11 17.57 -9.64
C ASP A 233 -1.26 18.06 -10.11
N SER A 234 -1.45 18.17 -11.42
CA SER A 234 -2.71 18.59 -12.04
C SER A 234 -3.88 17.66 -11.77
N THR A 235 -3.64 16.46 -11.24
CA THR A 235 -4.69 15.50 -10.84
C THR A 235 -5.01 15.55 -9.35
N SER A 236 -4.26 16.32 -8.57
CA SER A 236 -4.57 16.53 -7.16
C SER A 236 -5.85 17.35 -7.03
N LEU A 237 -6.75 16.91 -6.17
CA LEU A 237 -8.05 17.54 -5.99
C LEU A 237 -7.89 18.82 -5.15
N ASN A 238 -8.49 19.90 -5.63
CA ASN A 238 -8.62 21.15 -4.88
C ASN A 238 -9.82 21.07 -3.91
N GLU A 239 -9.73 20.15 -2.97
CA GLU A 239 -10.79 19.85 -2.01
C GLU A 239 -10.24 19.99 -0.59
N PRO A 240 -11.00 20.58 0.35
CA PRO A 240 -10.58 20.69 1.74
C PRO A 240 -10.16 19.33 2.30
N VAL A 241 -9.08 19.34 3.09
CA VAL A 241 -8.64 18.16 3.85
C VAL A 241 -9.36 18.20 5.20
N PRO A 242 -10.23 17.23 5.51
CA PRO A 242 -10.83 17.16 6.83
C PRO A 242 -9.78 16.75 7.87
N GLU A 243 -10.05 17.08 9.12
CA GLU A 243 -9.34 16.45 10.24
C GLU A 243 -9.83 14.98 10.29
N TYR A 244 -8.96 14.03 9.95
CA TYR A 244 -9.28 12.60 9.88
C TYR A 244 -9.31 11.89 11.24
N THR A 245 -8.64 12.43 12.26
CA THR A 245 -8.66 11.89 13.63
C THR A 245 -9.93 12.22 14.40
N ALA A 246 -10.73 13.18 13.95
CA ALA A 246 -11.94 13.71 14.58
C ALA A 246 -13.17 12.85 14.28
N SER A 247 -13.08 11.94 13.30
CA SER A 247 -14.10 10.93 13.04
C SER A 247 -13.90 9.66 13.88
N LEU A 248 -12.74 9.49 14.51
CA LEU A 248 -12.43 8.34 15.36
C LEU A 248 -13.26 8.38 16.65
N GLY A 249 -13.69 7.21 17.11
CA GLY A 249 -14.42 7.02 18.38
C GLY A 249 -15.93 7.30 18.30
N LYS A 250 -16.44 7.67 17.13
CA LYS A 250 -17.89 7.80 16.89
C LYS A 250 -18.54 6.43 16.75
N ASP A 251 -19.76 6.28 17.25
CA ASP A 251 -20.54 5.05 17.10
C ASP A 251 -21.02 4.84 15.66
N LEU A 252 -21.55 3.64 15.38
CA LEU A 252 -21.99 3.24 14.03
C LEU A 252 -23.51 3.29 13.84
N ARG A 253 -24.27 3.87 14.78
CA ARG A 253 -25.73 3.88 14.68
C ARG A 253 -26.19 4.69 13.47
N GLY A 254 -27.04 4.08 12.66
CA GLY A 254 -27.57 4.67 11.43
C GLY A 254 -26.59 4.68 10.25
N ILE A 255 -25.39 4.09 10.40
CA ILE A 255 -24.50 3.82 9.26
C ILE A 255 -24.99 2.56 8.55
N ARG A 256 -25.20 2.66 7.25
CA ARG A 256 -25.54 1.52 6.39
C ARG A 256 -24.29 0.97 5.71
N LEU A 257 -23.99 -0.30 5.92
CA LEU A 257 -22.87 -1.00 5.32
C LEU A 257 -23.37 -1.99 4.28
N GLY A 258 -22.96 -1.78 3.03
CA GLY A 258 -23.34 -2.64 1.92
C GLY A 258 -22.49 -3.89 1.85
N LEU A 259 -23.12 -5.04 1.64
CA LEU A 259 -22.46 -6.29 1.31
C LEU A 259 -22.70 -6.63 -0.17
N PRO A 260 -21.72 -6.43 -1.07
CA PRO A 260 -21.86 -6.78 -2.47
C PRO A 260 -21.93 -8.29 -2.66
N LYS A 261 -22.96 -8.78 -3.33
CA LYS A 261 -23.14 -10.21 -3.63
C LYS A 261 -21.96 -10.78 -4.43
N GLU A 262 -21.40 -9.97 -5.33
CA GLU A 262 -20.28 -10.32 -6.20
C GLU A 262 -18.94 -10.45 -5.44
N TYR A 263 -18.89 -10.08 -4.16
CA TYR A 263 -17.72 -10.26 -3.29
C TYR A 263 -17.84 -11.46 -2.33
N MET A 264 -18.92 -12.25 -2.45
CA MET A 264 -19.16 -13.48 -1.71
C MET A 264 -19.28 -14.68 -2.65
N ILE A 265 -18.21 -14.95 -3.40
CA ILE A 265 -18.16 -15.96 -4.47
C ILE A 265 -17.69 -17.35 -3.98
N GLU A 266 -17.93 -18.38 -4.79
CA GLU A 266 -17.58 -19.78 -4.49
C GLU A 266 -16.07 -20.06 -4.41
N GLY A 267 -15.20 -19.13 -4.88
CA GLY A 267 -13.73 -19.28 -4.87
C GLY A 267 -12.97 -18.66 -3.69
N ILE A 268 -13.67 -18.10 -2.69
CA ILE A 268 -13.04 -17.54 -1.48
C ILE A 268 -12.67 -18.68 -0.53
N ASP A 269 -11.49 -18.61 0.09
CA ASP A 269 -11.12 -19.55 1.15
C ASP A 269 -12.18 -19.56 2.26
N PRO A 270 -12.67 -20.74 2.70
CA PRO A 270 -13.69 -20.82 3.75
C PRO A 270 -13.33 -20.06 5.03
N GLN A 271 -12.06 -20.06 5.46
CA GLN A 271 -11.60 -19.34 6.65
C GLN A 271 -11.67 -17.83 6.44
N VAL A 272 -11.37 -17.34 5.23
CA VAL A 272 -11.57 -15.93 4.85
C VAL A 272 -13.04 -15.58 4.89
N ARG A 273 -13.91 -16.39 4.27
CA ARG A 273 -15.36 -16.17 4.27
C ARG A 273 -15.92 -16.11 5.69
N ASP A 274 -15.51 -17.03 6.56
CA ASP A 274 -15.96 -17.10 7.94
C ASP A 274 -15.49 -15.89 8.76
N ALA A 275 -14.23 -15.45 8.57
CA ALA A 275 -13.71 -14.25 9.21
C ALA A 275 -14.48 -12.99 8.79
N ILE A 276 -14.82 -12.84 7.50
CA ILE A 276 -15.61 -11.70 7.01
C ILE A 276 -17.04 -11.78 7.54
N ASN A 277 -17.66 -12.96 7.57
CA ASN A 277 -18.99 -13.13 8.18
C ASN A 277 -18.99 -12.76 9.68
N ALA A 278 -17.93 -13.11 10.41
CA ALA A 278 -17.76 -12.69 11.80
C ALA A 278 -17.58 -11.17 11.93
N ALA A 279 -16.80 -10.56 11.03
CA ALA A 279 -16.61 -9.11 11.01
C ALA A 279 -17.91 -8.36 10.70
N VAL A 280 -18.73 -8.84 9.75
CA VAL A 280 -20.05 -8.28 9.44
C VAL A 280 -20.97 -8.36 10.66
N LYS A 281 -21.01 -9.50 11.35
CA LYS A 281 -21.80 -9.66 12.60
C LYS A 281 -21.33 -8.68 13.69
N GLN A 282 -20.03 -8.47 13.81
CA GLN A 282 -19.46 -7.54 14.77
C GLN A 282 -19.79 -6.08 14.42
N LEU A 283 -19.69 -5.68 13.16
CA LEU A 283 -20.11 -4.34 12.72
C LEU A 283 -21.60 -4.08 12.99
N ASN A 284 -22.43 -5.11 12.77
CA ASN A 284 -23.86 -5.06 13.11
C ASN A 284 -24.11 -4.93 14.63
N SER A 285 -23.34 -5.64 15.46
CA SER A 285 -23.46 -5.54 16.93
C SER A 285 -23.05 -4.17 17.46
N LEU A 286 -22.17 -3.45 16.75
CA LEU A 286 -21.79 -2.07 17.01
C LEU A 286 -22.82 -1.03 16.54
N GLY A 287 -23.91 -1.46 15.89
CA GLY A 287 -25.06 -0.63 15.52
C GLY A 287 -25.15 -0.22 14.05
N ALA A 288 -24.27 -0.75 13.18
CA ALA A 288 -24.39 -0.54 11.74
C ALA A 288 -25.48 -1.43 11.11
N ASP A 289 -26.23 -0.90 10.15
CA ASP A 289 -27.20 -1.68 9.38
C ASP A 289 -26.51 -2.38 8.21
N ILE A 290 -26.65 -3.70 8.10
CA ILE A 290 -26.08 -4.47 6.98
C ILE A 290 -27.11 -4.56 5.85
N VAL A 291 -26.71 -4.14 4.64
CA VAL A 291 -27.59 -4.06 3.48
C VAL A 291 -26.98 -4.82 2.31
N ASP A 292 -27.72 -5.78 1.74
CA ASP A 292 -27.26 -6.43 0.51
C ASP A 292 -27.29 -5.45 -0.67
N VAL A 293 -26.19 -5.37 -1.41
CA VAL A 293 -26.07 -4.57 -2.63
C VAL A 293 -25.50 -5.41 -3.77
N SER A 294 -25.45 -4.83 -4.97
CA SER A 294 -24.93 -5.49 -6.15
C SER A 294 -24.03 -4.54 -6.92
N LEU A 295 -22.90 -5.07 -7.39
CA LEU A 295 -21.90 -4.45 -8.24
C LEU A 295 -21.73 -5.33 -9.49
N PRO A 296 -22.70 -5.31 -10.43
CA PRO A 296 -22.78 -6.32 -11.49
C PRO A 296 -21.57 -6.31 -12.45
N SER A 297 -20.90 -5.18 -12.63
CA SER A 297 -19.72 -5.09 -13.50
C SER A 297 -18.43 -5.60 -12.86
N THR A 298 -18.48 -6.13 -11.64
CA THR A 298 -17.31 -6.64 -10.89
C THR A 298 -16.55 -7.73 -11.65
N GLU A 299 -17.26 -8.62 -12.36
CA GLU A 299 -16.65 -9.71 -13.13
C GLU A 299 -15.65 -9.20 -14.19
N TYR A 300 -15.84 -7.98 -14.70
CA TYR A 300 -14.98 -7.38 -15.72
C TYR A 300 -13.76 -6.66 -15.12
N ALA A 301 -13.72 -6.42 -13.81
CA ALA A 301 -12.75 -5.54 -13.18
C ALA A 301 -11.31 -5.99 -13.43
N VAL A 302 -11.02 -7.30 -13.38
CA VAL A 302 -9.68 -7.85 -13.64
C VAL A 302 -9.24 -7.51 -15.05
N ALA A 303 -10.04 -7.87 -16.06
CA ALA A 303 -9.71 -7.61 -17.45
C ALA A 303 -9.53 -6.11 -17.74
N VAL A 304 -10.44 -5.27 -17.23
CA VAL A 304 -10.39 -3.81 -17.41
C VAL A 304 -9.14 -3.21 -16.76
N TYR A 305 -8.82 -3.63 -15.54
CA TYR A 305 -7.62 -3.18 -14.83
C TYR A 305 -6.36 -3.52 -15.61
N TYR A 306 -6.19 -4.78 -16.04
CA TYR A 306 -4.99 -5.18 -16.77
C TYR A 306 -4.84 -4.48 -18.12
N ILE A 307 -5.92 -4.19 -18.84
CA ILE A 307 -5.83 -3.40 -20.07
C ILE A 307 -5.38 -1.96 -19.78
N ILE A 308 -6.02 -1.28 -18.82
CA ILE A 308 -5.72 0.12 -18.52
C ILE A 308 -4.32 0.28 -17.91
N ALA A 309 -4.02 -0.52 -16.89
CA ALA A 309 -2.77 -0.41 -16.16
C ALA A 309 -1.56 -0.72 -17.04
N THR A 310 -1.66 -1.73 -17.92
CA THR A 310 -0.55 -2.06 -18.84
C THR A 310 -0.38 -1.04 -19.95
N ALA A 311 -1.48 -0.53 -20.52
CA ALA A 311 -1.44 0.56 -21.50
C ALA A 311 -0.70 1.77 -20.93
N GLU A 312 -1.12 2.26 -19.76
CA GLU A 312 -0.48 3.41 -19.13
C GLU A 312 0.97 3.12 -18.73
N ALA A 313 1.27 1.91 -18.24
CA ALA A 313 2.64 1.51 -17.92
C ALA A 313 3.56 1.54 -19.14
N SER A 314 3.12 1.06 -20.31
CA SER A 314 3.93 1.09 -21.53
C SER A 314 4.34 2.50 -21.93
N ALA A 315 3.48 3.49 -21.69
CA ALA A 315 3.78 4.91 -21.93
C ALA A 315 4.64 5.50 -20.80
N ASN A 316 4.29 5.27 -19.55
CA ASN A 316 4.98 5.84 -18.38
C ASN A 316 6.44 5.37 -18.30
N LEU A 317 6.70 4.08 -18.57
CA LEU A 317 8.02 3.47 -18.51
C LEU A 317 8.84 3.69 -19.80
N ALA A 318 8.29 4.31 -20.85
CA ALA A 318 9.04 4.61 -22.07
C ALA A 318 10.24 5.55 -21.81
N ARG A 319 10.17 6.36 -20.74
CA ARG A 319 11.23 7.30 -20.33
C ARG A 319 12.53 6.63 -19.84
N PHE A 320 12.49 5.35 -19.49
CA PHE A 320 13.65 4.60 -19.01
C PHE A 320 14.39 4.03 -20.22
N ASP A 321 15.38 4.79 -20.67
CA ASP A 321 16.07 4.63 -21.95
C ASP A 321 17.61 4.63 -21.81
N GLY A 322 18.12 4.83 -20.57
CA GLY A 322 19.55 4.90 -20.26
C GLY A 322 20.27 6.16 -20.74
N VAL A 323 19.55 7.16 -21.25
CA VAL A 323 20.17 8.39 -21.78
C VAL A 323 20.42 9.40 -20.68
N ARG A 324 19.37 9.70 -19.89
CA ARG A 324 19.42 10.78 -18.87
C ARG A 324 19.79 10.29 -17.48
N TYR A 325 19.37 9.07 -17.13
CA TYR A 325 19.55 8.49 -15.81
C TYR A 325 19.30 6.97 -15.85
N GLY A 326 19.67 6.29 -14.76
CA GLY A 326 19.48 4.85 -14.61
C GLY A 326 20.57 4.03 -15.31
N TYR A 327 20.28 2.74 -15.48
CA TYR A 327 21.13 1.79 -16.18
C TYR A 327 21.26 2.17 -17.65
N ARG A 328 22.44 1.93 -18.23
CA ARG A 328 22.73 2.11 -19.65
C ARG A 328 23.52 0.91 -20.14
N ALA A 329 23.05 0.25 -21.19
CA ALA A 329 23.76 -0.86 -21.80
C ALA A 329 25.15 -0.43 -22.28
N GLU A 330 26.14 -1.30 -22.06
CA GLU A 330 27.51 -1.05 -22.47
C GLU A 330 27.71 -1.29 -23.97
N ASN A 331 28.55 -0.47 -24.58
CA ASN A 331 29.00 -0.58 -25.98
C ASN A 331 27.85 -0.77 -27.00
N PRO A 332 26.85 0.13 -27.07
CA PRO A 332 25.78 0.04 -28.06
C PRO A 332 26.29 0.20 -29.49
N LYS A 333 25.82 -0.64 -30.40
CA LYS A 333 26.12 -0.56 -31.85
C LYS A 333 25.55 0.72 -32.46
N ASP A 334 24.35 1.08 -32.04
CA ASP A 334 23.62 2.27 -32.44
C ASP A 334 22.57 2.65 -31.37
N VAL A 335 21.74 3.64 -31.65
CA VAL A 335 20.69 4.12 -30.73
C VAL A 335 19.59 3.08 -30.51
N LEU A 336 19.21 2.28 -31.52
CA LEU A 336 18.16 1.28 -31.37
C LEU A 336 18.67 0.12 -30.51
N ASP A 337 19.92 -0.30 -30.70
CA ASP A 337 20.60 -1.28 -29.85
C ASP A 337 20.73 -0.77 -28.40
N LEU A 338 21.08 0.51 -28.21
CA LEU A 338 21.12 1.12 -26.88
C LEU A 338 19.76 1.01 -26.17
N TYR A 339 18.67 1.43 -26.82
CA TYR A 339 17.34 1.38 -26.21
C TYR A 339 16.85 -0.04 -25.98
N GLY A 340 17.03 -0.92 -26.97
CA GLY A 340 16.63 -2.32 -26.88
C GLY A 340 17.32 -3.03 -25.71
N ARG A 341 18.66 -3.03 -25.69
CA ARG A 341 19.43 -3.72 -24.65
C ARG A 341 19.28 -3.12 -23.27
N THR A 342 19.29 -1.79 -23.14
CA THR A 342 19.12 -1.14 -21.82
C THR A 342 17.81 -1.57 -21.16
N ARG A 343 16.72 -1.64 -21.95
CA ARG A 343 15.40 -2.05 -21.44
C ARG A 343 15.30 -3.55 -21.24
N GLU A 344 15.90 -4.34 -22.13
CA GLU A 344 15.92 -5.80 -22.02
C GLU A 344 16.67 -6.28 -20.77
N GLU A 345 17.85 -5.71 -20.54
CA GLU A 345 18.77 -6.03 -19.42
C GLU A 345 18.28 -5.39 -18.10
N GLY A 346 17.68 -4.21 -18.18
CA GLY A 346 17.25 -3.41 -17.03
C GLY A 346 15.90 -3.82 -16.43
N PHE A 347 14.93 -4.23 -17.25
CA PHE A 347 13.60 -4.63 -16.76
C PHE A 347 13.47 -6.14 -16.56
N GLY A 348 12.80 -6.53 -15.47
CA GLY A 348 12.38 -7.91 -15.22
C GLY A 348 11.26 -8.39 -16.14
N SER A 349 10.94 -9.68 -16.03
CA SER A 349 10.01 -10.37 -16.92
C SER A 349 8.57 -9.84 -16.85
N GLU A 350 8.06 -9.57 -15.64
CA GLU A 350 6.69 -9.06 -15.46
C GLU A 350 6.56 -7.63 -16.01
N VAL A 351 7.54 -6.77 -15.77
CA VAL A 351 7.57 -5.41 -16.33
C VAL A 351 7.59 -5.46 -17.86
N LYS A 352 8.46 -6.29 -18.46
CA LYS A 352 8.50 -6.48 -19.92
C LYS A 352 7.18 -7.02 -20.46
N ARG A 353 6.55 -8.00 -19.80
CA ARG A 353 5.24 -8.55 -20.18
C ARG A 353 4.17 -7.46 -20.22
N ARG A 354 4.11 -6.60 -19.20
CA ARG A 354 3.14 -5.50 -19.12
C ARG A 354 3.42 -4.41 -20.16
N VAL A 355 4.68 -4.08 -20.43
CA VAL A 355 5.03 -3.13 -21.49
C VAL A 355 4.62 -3.66 -22.88
N ILE A 356 4.85 -4.95 -23.16
CA ILE A 356 4.44 -5.58 -24.42
C ILE A 356 2.92 -5.54 -24.57
N LEU A 357 2.18 -5.98 -23.54
CA LEU A 357 0.71 -5.97 -23.57
C LEU A 357 0.17 -4.54 -23.72
N GLY A 358 0.73 -3.59 -22.97
CA GLY A 358 0.35 -2.18 -23.04
C GLY A 358 0.54 -1.57 -24.42
N THR A 359 1.68 -1.84 -25.04
CA THR A 359 1.99 -1.38 -26.40
C THR A 359 1.02 -1.99 -27.41
N TYR A 360 0.65 -3.27 -27.24
CA TYR A 360 -0.33 -3.95 -28.09
C TYR A 360 -1.73 -3.33 -27.96
N VAL A 361 -2.24 -3.14 -26.74
CA VAL A 361 -3.61 -2.61 -26.54
C VAL A 361 -3.75 -1.13 -26.92
N LEU A 362 -2.63 -0.41 -27.06
CA LEU A 362 -2.57 0.96 -27.57
C LEU A 362 -2.29 1.05 -29.07
N SER A 363 -1.94 -0.07 -29.73
CA SER A 363 -1.55 -0.05 -31.14
C SER A 363 -2.72 0.26 -32.08
N SER A 364 -2.38 0.85 -33.22
CA SER A 364 -3.36 1.17 -34.28
C SER A 364 -4.11 -0.10 -34.70
N GLY A 365 -5.45 -0.02 -34.78
CA GLY A 365 -6.34 -1.15 -35.07
C GLY A 365 -6.83 -1.91 -33.83
N TYR A 366 -6.12 -1.83 -32.70
CA TYR A 366 -6.50 -2.50 -31.44
C TYR A 366 -6.95 -1.54 -30.34
N TYR A 367 -6.56 -0.25 -30.43
CA TYR A 367 -6.92 0.79 -29.46
C TYR A 367 -8.42 0.82 -29.11
N ASP A 368 -9.29 0.86 -30.12
CA ASP A 368 -10.75 0.96 -29.92
C ASP A 368 -11.32 -0.31 -29.27
N ALA A 369 -10.80 -1.47 -29.66
CA ALA A 369 -11.27 -2.78 -29.23
C ALA A 369 -10.84 -3.10 -27.78
N TYR A 370 -9.66 -2.61 -27.35
CA TYR A 370 -9.10 -2.87 -26.03
C TYR A 370 -9.15 -1.64 -25.13
N TYR A 371 -8.29 -0.65 -25.33
CA TYR A 371 -8.12 0.45 -24.37
C TYR A 371 -9.37 1.33 -24.25
N LEU A 372 -9.96 1.77 -25.37
CA LEU A 372 -11.18 2.56 -25.35
C LEU A 372 -12.36 1.76 -24.77
N ARG A 373 -12.46 0.47 -25.12
CA ARG A 373 -13.49 -0.42 -24.57
C ARG A 373 -13.33 -0.58 -23.06
N ALA A 374 -12.11 -0.81 -22.56
CA ALA A 374 -11.84 -0.91 -21.14
C ALA A 374 -12.19 0.38 -20.39
N GLN A 375 -11.89 1.55 -20.95
CA GLN A 375 -12.29 2.84 -20.38
C GLN A 375 -13.82 2.99 -20.29
N LYS A 376 -14.57 2.51 -21.29
CA LYS A 376 -16.05 2.49 -21.24
C LYS A 376 -16.59 1.54 -20.17
N VAL A 377 -15.98 0.36 -20.00
CA VAL A 377 -16.39 -0.60 -18.95
C VAL A 377 -15.97 -0.10 -17.56
N ARG A 378 -14.84 0.59 -17.42
CA ARG A 378 -14.46 1.30 -16.19
C ARG A 378 -15.54 2.28 -15.74
N GLU A 379 -16.19 2.97 -16.66
CA GLU A 379 -17.32 3.85 -16.34
C GLU A 379 -18.56 3.06 -15.86
N LEU A 380 -18.80 1.84 -16.36
CA LEU A 380 -19.86 0.97 -15.81
C LEU A 380 -19.56 0.58 -14.35
N ILE A 381 -18.31 0.20 -14.07
CA ILE A 381 -17.85 -0.10 -12.70
C ILE A 381 -18.05 1.11 -11.78
N ARG A 382 -17.67 2.33 -12.23
CA ARG A 382 -17.91 3.58 -11.49
C ARG A 382 -19.39 3.79 -11.17
N ARG A 383 -20.28 3.56 -12.14
CA ARG A 383 -21.72 3.71 -11.96
C ARG A 383 -22.30 2.70 -10.99
N ASP A 384 -21.77 1.48 -10.96
CA ASP A 384 -22.22 0.46 -10.01
C ASP A 384 -21.91 0.86 -8.57
N PHE A 385 -20.68 1.35 -8.31
CA PHE A 385 -20.36 1.93 -6.99
C PHE A 385 -21.25 3.12 -6.65
N ALA A 386 -21.44 4.07 -7.58
CA ALA A 386 -22.29 5.24 -7.34
C ALA A 386 -23.72 4.84 -6.94
N LYS A 387 -24.33 3.90 -7.68
CA LYS A 387 -25.66 3.36 -7.37
C LYS A 387 -25.72 2.61 -6.04
N ALA A 388 -24.68 1.83 -5.72
CA ALA A 388 -24.62 1.16 -4.42
C ALA A 388 -24.58 2.20 -3.28
N PHE A 389 -23.77 3.24 -3.43
CA PHE A 389 -23.63 4.34 -2.49
C PHE A 389 -24.85 5.28 -2.35
N GLU A 390 -25.87 5.15 -3.19
CA GLU A 390 -27.19 5.75 -2.94
C GLU A 390 -27.91 5.05 -1.77
N LYS A 391 -27.63 3.76 -1.58
CA LYS A 391 -28.30 2.90 -0.59
C LYS A 391 -27.50 2.71 0.69
N VAL A 392 -26.18 2.88 0.63
CA VAL A 392 -25.27 2.60 1.74
C VAL A 392 -24.21 3.68 1.87
N ASP A 393 -23.56 3.72 3.02
CA ASP A 393 -22.56 4.73 3.36
C ASP A 393 -21.13 4.21 3.12
N ALA A 394 -20.92 2.91 3.27
CA ALA A 394 -19.69 2.21 2.90
C ALA A 394 -19.99 0.78 2.44
N LEU A 395 -19.04 0.12 1.79
CA LEU A 395 -19.13 -1.29 1.39
C LEU A 395 -18.14 -2.14 2.17
N ILE A 396 -18.54 -3.37 2.48
CA ILE A 396 -17.73 -4.41 3.10
C ILE A 396 -17.28 -5.41 2.04
N SER A 397 -16.03 -5.83 2.10
CA SER A 397 -15.46 -6.87 1.24
C SER A 397 -14.36 -7.62 1.99
N PRO A 398 -14.07 -8.89 1.66
CA PRO A 398 -12.74 -9.42 1.90
C PRO A 398 -11.70 -8.53 1.20
N THR A 399 -10.51 -8.35 1.80
CA THR A 399 -9.41 -7.65 1.10
C THR A 399 -8.72 -8.58 0.09
N SER A 400 -8.54 -9.85 0.45
CA SER A 400 -7.92 -10.89 -0.37
C SER A 400 -8.79 -12.15 -0.31
N PRO A 401 -8.89 -12.95 -1.40
CA PRO A 401 -9.64 -14.21 -1.38
C PRO A 401 -9.00 -15.31 -0.53
N ILE A 402 -7.73 -15.16 -0.18
CA ILE A 402 -6.93 -16.12 0.58
C ILE A 402 -6.02 -15.41 1.60
N ALA A 403 -5.52 -16.14 2.59
CA ALA A 403 -4.38 -15.71 3.41
C ALA A 403 -3.06 -15.76 2.61
N ALA A 404 -1.93 -15.41 3.21
CA ALA A 404 -0.64 -15.37 2.51
C ALA A 404 -0.27 -16.74 1.92
N PHE A 405 0.12 -16.79 0.65
CA PHE A 405 0.54 -18.01 -0.06
C PHE A 405 2.07 -18.18 -0.01
N LYS A 406 2.57 -19.37 -0.36
CA LYS A 406 4.01 -19.67 -0.32
C LYS A 406 4.76 -18.93 -1.41
N LEU A 407 6.00 -18.55 -1.12
CA LEU A 407 6.93 -18.05 -2.13
C LEU A 407 7.10 -19.09 -3.24
N GLY A 408 7.07 -18.64 -4.50
CA GLY A 408 7.16 -19.46 -5.70
C GLY A 408 5.86 -20.18 -6.09
N GLU A 409 4.80 -20.13 -5.28
CA GLU A 409 3.57 -20.90 -5.54
C GLU A 409 2.84 -20.44 -6.81
N ARG A 410 2.86 -19.13 -7.08
CA ARG A 410 2.05 -18.49 -8.15
C ARG A 410 2.86 -17.81 -9.24
N VAL A 411 4.19 -17.99 -9.25
CA VAL A 411 5.08 -17.31 -10.21
C VAL A 411 4.99 -17.89 -11.62
N ALA A 412 4.55 -19.14 -11.75
CA ALA A 412 4.41 -19.84 -13.03
C ALA A 412 3.12 -19.50 -13.79
N ASP A 413 2.06 -19.07 -13.08
CA ASP A 413 0.77 -18.71 -13.65
C ASP A 413 0.40 -17.25 -13.31
N PRO A 414 0.68 -16.30 -14.21
CA PRO A 414 0.33 -14.89 -14.00
C PRO A 414 -1.16 -14.68 -13.73
N LEU A 415 -2.06 -15.49 -14.29
CA LEU A 415 -3.50 -15.32 -14.08
C LEU A 415 -3.89 -15.60 -12.62
N GLN A 416 -3.30 -16.63 -12.00
CA GLN A 416 -3.52 -16.91 -10.58
C GLN A 416 -3.01 -15.80 -9.67
N MET A 417 -1.88 -15.17 -10.03
CA MET A 417 -1.39 -13.99 -9.33
C MET A 417 -2.38 -12.82 -9.46
N TYR A 418 -2.93 -12.62 -10.65
CA TYR A 418 -3.85 -11.50 -10.95
C TYR A 418 -5.19 -11.63 -10.21
N LEU A 419 -5.63 -12.86 -9.94
CA LEU A 419 -6.83 -13.12 -9.14
C LEU A 419 -6.64 -12.84 -7.64
N ALA A 420 -5.40 -12.66 -7.17
CA ALA A 420 -5.15 -12.25 -5.78
C ALA A 420 -5.72 -10.85 -5.46
N ASP A 421 -5.85 -10.00 -6.47
CA ASP A 421 -6.31 -8.61 -6.34
C ASP A 421 -7.80 -8.42 -6.72
N ILE A 422 -8.55 -9.51 -6.88
CA ILE A 422 -9.93 -9.50 -7.42
C ILE A 422 -10.87 -8.56 -6.65
N PHE A 423 -10.68 -8.41 -5.33
CA PHE A 423 -11.51 -7.57 -4.47
C PHE A 423 -11.01 -6.13 -4.33
N THR A 424 -9.80 -5.81 -4.81
CA THR A 424 -9.18 -4.50 -4.59
C THR A 424 -9.23 -3.61 -5.82
N ILE A 425 -9.05 -4.17 -7.02
CA ILE A 425 -8.91 -3.44 -8.29
C ILE A 425 -10.11 -2.57 -8.66
N ALA A 426 -11.33 -3.02 -8.34
CA ALA A 426 -12.56 -2.31 -8.71
C ALA A 426 -12.62 -0.92 -8.06
N ALA A 427 -12.08 -0.79 -6.84
CA ALA A 427 -12.00 0.49 -6.14
C ALA A 427 -11.02 1.48 -6.82
N ASN A 428 -9.91 1.00 -7.39
CA ASN A 428 -8.97 1.84 -8.15
C ASN A 428 -9.60 2.31 -9.47
N LEU A 429 -10.26 1.40 -10.18
CA LEU A 429 -11.03 1.72 -11.38
C LEU A 429 -12.10 2.78 -11.08
N ALA A 430 -12.77 2.65 -9.93
CA ALA A 430 -13.77 3.62 -9.48
C ALA A 430 -13.18 4.95 -8.96
N GLY A 431 -11.90 4.98 -8.57
CA GLY A 431 -11.23 6.16 -8.01
C GLY A 431 -11.67 6.50 -6.57
N ILE A 432 -12.27 5.55 -5.87
CA ILE A 432 -12.81 5.72 -4.51
C ILE A 432 -11.79 5.38 -3.42
N CYS A 433 -12.05 5.72 -2.15
CA CYS A 433 -11.16 5.36 -1.04
C CYS A 433 -11.44 3.94 -0.51
N GLY A 434 -10.44 3.32 0.12
CA GLY A 434 -10.60 2.03 0.76
C GLY A 434 -9.51 1.76 1.80
N ILE A 435 -9.87 1.03 2.86
CA ILE A 435 -8.96 0.61 3.93
C ILE A 435 -9.05 -0.90 4.12
N SER A 436 -7.92 -1.54 4.39
CA SER A 436 -7.84 -2.89 4.91
C SER A 436 -7.46 -2.85 6.38
N VAL A 437 -8.18 -3.59 7.22
CA VAL A 437 -7.87 -3.80 8.65
C VAL A 437 -7.87 -5.30 8.97
N PRO A 438 -7.07 -5.78 9.93
CA PRO A 438 -7.09 -7.18 10.34
C PRO A 438 -8.46 -7.59 10.91
N CYS A 439 -8.99 -8.74 10.51
CA CYS A 439 -10.32 -9.21 10.94
C CYS A 439 -10.38 -10.67 11.38
N GLY A 440 -9.23 -11.33 11.46
CA GLY A 440 -9.15 -12.74 11.83
C GLY A 440 -7.85 -13.36 11.36
N PHE A 441 -7.76 -14.68 11.53
CA PHE A 441 -6.61 -15.47 11.12
C PHE A 441 -7.08 -16.79 10.49
N ALA A 442 -6.37 -17.24 9.47
CA ALA A 442 -6.44 -18.59 8.95
C ALA A 442 -5.33 -19.44 9.56
N GLU A 443 -5.61 -20.71 9.83
CA GLU A 443 -4.60 -21.70 10.18
C GLU A 443 -4.21 -22.46 8.91
N LEU A 444 -2.96 -22.35 8.47
CA LEU A 444 -2.42 -23.01 7.28
C LEU A 444 -1.02 -23.56 7.56
N ASP A 445 -0.82 -24.86 7.31
CA ASP A 445 0.46 -25.54 7.53
C ASP A 445 1.04 -25.37 8.96
N GLY A 446 0.18 -25.22 9.97
CA GLY A 446 0.60 -24.97 11.36
C GLY A 446 0.98 -23.52 11.67
N HIS A 447 0.75 -22.60 10.73
CA HIS A 447 0.95 -21.17 10.90
C HIS A 447 -0.37 -20.40 10.94
N ARG A 448 -0.42 -19.43 11.84
CA ARG A 448 -1.54 -18.50 12.01
C ARG A 448 -1.32 -17.27 11.13
N LEU A 449 -2.08 -17.13 10.05
CA LEU A 449 -1.89 -16.12 9.02
C LEU A 449 -3.03 -15.08 9.02
N PRO A 450 -2.73 -13.79 8.94
CA PRO A 450 -3.76 -12.75 9.00
C PRO A 450 -4.76 -12.79 7.84
N ILE A 451 -5.99 -12.36 8.12
CA ILE A 451 -7.04 -12.08 7.14
C ILE A 451 -7.45 -10.61 7.26
N GLY A 452 -7.66 -9.94 6.12
CA GLY A 452 -8.06 -8.53 6.05
C GLY A 452 -9.53 -8.32 5.68
N LEU A 453 -10.18 -7.43 6.43
CA LEU A 453 -11.46 -6.81 6.12
C LEU A 453 -11.22 -5.51 5.35
N GLN A 454 -11.86 -5.39 4.19
CA GLN A 454 -11.85 -4.17 3.39
C GLN A 454 -13.13 -3.37 3.59
N LEU A 455 -12.98 -2.08 3.83
CA LEU A 455 -14.06 -1.09 3.81
C LEU A 455 -13.82 -0.10 2.68
N LEU A 456 -14.81 0.07 1.79
CA LEU A 456 -14.76 0.98 0.65
C LEU A 456 -15.73 2.13 0.84
N GLY A 457 -15.24 3.35 0.68
CA GLY A 457 -16.02 4.58 0.88
C GLY A 457 -16.30 5.32 -0.41
N LYS A 458 -17.13 6.35 -0.33
CA LYS A 458 -17.37 7.26 -1.44
C LYS A 458 -16.11 8.09 -1.71
N THR A 459 -16.05 8.71 -2.89
CA THR A 459 -15.04 9.73 -3.20
C THR A 459 -15.02 10.79 -2.08
N LEU A 460 -13.84 11.04 -1.51
CA LEU A 460 -13.56 12.00 -0.43
C LEU A 460 -14.15 11.65 0.95
N ASP A 461 -14.60 10.41 1.14
CA ASP A 461 -15.24 9.96 2.37
C ASP A 461 -14.33 9.09 3.24
N GLU A 462 -13.02 9.34 3.18
CA GLU A 462 -12.05 8.74 4.09
C GLU A 462 -12.41 8.93 5.58
N PRO A 463 -12.98 10.07 6.04
CA PRO A 463 -13.37 10.22 7.45
C PRO A 463 -14.35 9.14 7.92
N ARG A 464 -15.33 8.78 7.09
CA ARG A 464 -16.31 7.73 7.42
C ARG A 464 -15.67 6.36 7.42
N ILE A 465 -14.79 6.09 6.46
CA ILE A 465 -14.07 4.82 6.41
C ILE A 465 -13.15 4.64 7.61
N LEU A 466 -12.45 5.69 8.03
CA LEU A 466 -11.63 5.68 9.24
C LEU A 466 -12.49 5.53 10.51
N GLN A 467 -13.67 6.16 10.58
CA GLN A 467 -14.63 5.97 11.68
C GLN A 467 -15.03 4.50 11.82
N ILE A 468 -15.51 3.89 10.74
CA ILE A 468 -15.99 2.50 10.74
C ILE A 468 -14.84 1.54 11.09
N ALA A 469 -13.68 1.73 10.43
CA ALA A 469 -12.51 0.91 10.66
C ALA A 469 -12.03 0.99 12.12
N HIS A 470 -12.02 2.19 12.70
CA HIS A 470 -11.58 2.37 14.08
C HIS A 470 -12.58 1.77 15.08
N ALA A 471 -13.89 1.96 14.87
CA ALA A 471 -14.90 1.31 15.72
C ALA A 471 -14.76 -0.22 15.71
N TYR A 472 -14.52 -0.81 14.52
CA TYR A 472 -14.24 -2.24 14.39
C TYR A 472 -12.94 -2.65 15.10
N GLU A 473 -11.85 -1.94 14.85
CA GLU A 473 -10.53 -2.16 15.46
C GLU A 473 -10.63 -2.15 17.00
N GLN A 474 -11.30 -1.17 17.59
CA GLN A 474 -11.44 -1.04 19.05
C GLN A 474 -12.33 -2.12 19.67
N SER A 475 -13.16 -2.78 18.88
CA SER A 475 -14.06 -3.85 19.34
C SER A 475 -13.43 -5.25 19.27
N THR A 476 -12.18 -5.35 18.78
CA THR A 476 -11.46 -6.61 18.55
C THR A 476 -10.00 -6.50 18.98
N ASP A 477 -9.28 -7.61 19.03
CA ASP A 477 -7.87 -7.66 19.42
C ASP A 477 -6.92 -8.04 18.26
N TRP A 478 -7.43 -8.10 17.01
CA TRP A 478 -6.64 -8.56 15.87
C TRP A 478 -5.37 -7.72 15.64
N HIS A 479 -5.50 -6.39 15.77
CA HIS A 479 -4.41 -5.42 15.61
C HIS A 479 -3.34 -5.51 16.71
N LYS A 480 -3.63 -6.19 17.84
CA LYS A 480 -2.67 -6.39 18.94
C LYS A 480 -1.82 -7.64 18.75
N ALA A 481 -2.21 -8.53 17.84
CA ALA A 481 -1.47 -9.75 17.58
C ALA A 481 -0.16 -9.41 16.85
N ARG A 482 0.94 -10.01 17.31
CA ARG A 482 2.28 -9.78 16.75
C ARG A 482 2.79 -11.05 16.06
N PRO A 483 3.49 -10.93 14.93
CA PRO A 483 4.13 -12.08 14.31
C PRO A 483 5.18 -12.70 15.23
N PRO A 484 5.45 -14.01 15.14
CA PRO A 484 6.48 -14.68 15.95
C PRO A 484 7.85 -14.01 15.86
N LEU A 485 8.18 -13.50 14.66
CA LEU A 485 9.42 -12.78 14.39
C LEU A 485 9.54 -11.48 15.21
N ALA A 486 8.42 -10.80 15.45
CA ALA A 486 8.39 -9.59 16.26
C ALA A 486 8.32 -9.87 17.77
N ALA A 487 7.65 -10.96 18.17
CA ALA A 487 7.36 -11.27 19.57
C ALA A 487 8.55 -11.90 20.34
N ASN A 488 9.50 -12.55 19.63
CA ASN A 488 10.54 -13.37 20.24
C ASN A 488 11.88 -12.65 20.50
N LEU A 489 11.96 -11.34 20.26
CA LEU A 489 13.18 -10.59 20.54
C LEU A 489 13.20 -10.07 22.00
N PRO A 490 14.38 -9.97 22.64
CA PRO A 490 14.51 -9.32 23.93
C PRO A 490 13.91 -7.92 23.87
N LYS A 491 13.22 -7.50 24.94
CA LYS A 491 12.79 -6.10 25.06
C LYS A 491 14.05 -5.23 25.08
N ALA A 492 14.16 -4.34 24.10
CA ALA A 492 15.25 -3.36 24.01
C ALA A 492 15.23 -2.40 25.21
#